data_AF-A0A1G2U8G8-F1
#
_entry.id   AF-A0A1G2U8G8-F1
#
_cell.length_a   1.000
_cell.length_b   1.000
_cell.length_c   1.000
_cell.angle_alpha   90.00
_cell.angle_beta   90.00
_cell.angle_gamma   90.00
#
_symmetry.space_group_name_H-M   'P 1'
#
loop_
_entity.id
_entity.type
_entity.pdbx_description
1 polymer ?
#
loop_
_entity_poly.entity_id
_entity_poly.type
_entity_poly.pdbx_seq_one_letter_code
_entity_poly.pdbx_strand_id
1 'polypeptide(L)'
;MDNKKRIKESPGTLAFAFGFGPDFGRPVLNLRDTLKKHELGPEEFIVAVPHLLSSIKENYVERSRKYTEAHLAEAHHVDEIAQLVKDQKLVIFNHCAADECAIKMERALTGEFLGHVREFPAKGNCIGCGQDGKRKGLFGRRAPTP
;
A
#
# COMPACT_ATOMS: atom_id res chain seq x y z
N MET A 1 0.83 -5.39 -42.49
CA MET A 1 1.68 -6.49 -41.96
C MET A 1 2.03 -6.13 -40.53
N ASP A 2 1.12 -6.47 -39.63
CA ASP A 2 1.24 -6.25 -38.20
C ASP A 2 2.16 -7.31 -37.59
N ASN A 3 3.25 -6.87 -36.95
CA ASN A 3 4.07 -7.75 -36.14
C ASN A 3 4.37 -7.10 -34.78
N LYS A 4 3.31 -6.84 -34.00
CA LYS A 4 3.39 -6.67 -32.55
C LYS A 4 3.03 -7.99 -31.89
N LYS A 5 3.97 -8.94 -31.86
CA LYS A 5 3.88 -10.05 -30.92
C LYS A 5 4.08 -9.50 -29.51
N ARG A 6 2.97 -9.13 -28.85
CA ARG A 6 2.90 -9.03 -27.39
C ARG A 6 3.34 -10.38 -26.84
N ILE A 7 4.54 -10.40 -26.27
CA ILE A 7 4.99 -11.49 -25.40
C ILE A 7 3.96 -11.54 -24.28
N LYS A 8 3.22 -12.65 -24.20
CA LYS A 8 2.22 -12.89 -23.15
C LYS A 8 2.94 -12.80 -21.81
N GLU A 9 2.51 -11.83 -21.01
CA GLU A 9 3.02 -11.52 -19.68
C GLU A 9 2.85 -12.74 -18.77
N SER A 10 3.97 -13.21 -18.22
CA SER A 10 4.00 -13.95 -16.96
C SER A 10 3.58 -12.99 -15.83
N PRO A 11 2.94 -13.45 -14.75
CA PRO A 11 2.32 -12.58 -13.73
C PRO A 11 3.32 -11.85 -12.81
N GLY A 12 4.60 -11.80 -13.20
CA GLY A 12 5.61 -10.99 -12.55
C GLY A 12 5.76 -9.69 -13.32
N THR A 13 5.24 -8.58 -12.78
CA THR A 13 5.55 -7.24 -13.30
C THR A 13 7.07 -7.06 -13.27
N LEU A 14 7.70 -6.97 -14.44
CA LEU A 14 9.15 -6.78 -14.54
C LEU A 14 9.57 -5.47 -13.85
N ALA A 15 10.58 -5.54 -12.98
CA ALA A 15 11.10 -4.38 -12.23
C ALA A 15 11.75 -3.33 -13.16
N PHE A 16 12.21 -3.77 -14.33
CA PHE A 16 12.78 -2.94 -15.38
C PHE A 16 12.46 -3.53 -16.77
N ALA A 17 12.41 -2.68 -17.78
CA ALA A 17 12.41 -3.10 -19.18
C ALA A 17 13.83 -3.09 -19.73
N PHE A 18 14.25 -4.22 -20.30
CA PHE A 18 15.55 -4.39 -20.93
C PHE A 18 15.46 -4.15 -22.44
N GLY A 19 16.44 -3.45 -22.99
CA GLY A 19 16.59 -3.24 -24.42
C GLY A 19 18.05 -3.07 -24.82
N PHE A 20 18.28 -2.88 -26.12
CA PHE A 20 19.59 -2.55 -26.66
C PHE A 20 19.53 -1.17 -27.32
N GLY A 21 20.65 -0.44 -27.24
CA GLY A 21 20.82 0.81 -28.01
C GLY A 21 20.80 0.57 -29.53
N PRO A 22 20.73 1.64 -30.34
CA PRO A 22 20.64 1.55 -31.81
C PRO A 22 21.79 0.77 -32.45
N ASP A 23 22.96 0.74 -31.82
CA ASP A 23 24.14 0.01 -32.31
C ASP A 23 24.22 -1.44 -31.76
N PHE A 24 23.20 -1.92 -31.06
CA PHE A 24 23.10 -3.23 -30.39
C PHE A 24 24.21 -3.57 -29.35
N GLY A 25 25.23 -2.72 -29.20
CA GLY A 25 26.38 -2.98 -28.33
C GLY A 25 26.24 -2.55 -26.87
N ARG A 26 25.16 -1.85 -26.50
CA ARG A 26 24.96 -1.34 -25.13
C ARG A 26 23.61 -1.77 -24.57
N PRO A 27 23.57 -2.57 -23.48
CA PRO A 27 22.32 -2.85 -22.78
C PRO A 27 21.77 -1.58 -22.12
N VAL A 28 20.46 -1.41 -22.26
CA VAL A 28 19.69 -0.30 -21.69
C VAL A 28 18.66 -0.85 -20.73
N LEU A 29 18.69 -0.36 -19.50
CA LEU A 29 17.71 -0.67 -18.46
C LEU A 29 16.81 0.53 -18.22
N ASN A 30 15.49 0.32 -18.32
CA ASN A 30 14.49 1.32 -17.97
C ASN A 30 13.81 0.90 -16.67
N LEU A 31 14.03 1.64 -15.58
CA LEU A 31 13.47 1.29 -14.27
C LEU A 31 11.97 1.57 -14.24
N ARG A 32 11.16 0.64 -13.71
CA ARG A 32 9.69 0.76 -13.73
C ARG A 32 9.16 1.84 -12.78
N ASP A 33 9.85 2.04 -11.66
CA ASP A 33 9.42 2.90 -10.55
C ASP A 33 9.64 4.39 -10.82
N THR A 34 10.73 4.73 -11.52
CA THR A 34 11.17 6.10 -11.82
C THR A 34 11.15 6.44 -13.31
N LEU A 35 11.02 5.45 -14.20
CA LEU A 35 11.13 5.57 -15.65
C LEU A 35 12.51 6.07 -16.13
N LYS A 36 13.52 6.05 -15.26
CA LYS A 36 14.90 6.43 -15.60
C LYS A 36 15.56 5.37 -16.46
N LYS A 37 16.41 5.83 -17.38
CA LYS A 37 17.22 4.99 -18.27
C LYS A 37 18.64 4.88 -17.74
N HIS A 38 19.18 3.68 -17.76
CA HIS A 38 20.57 3.37 -17.46
C HIS A 38 21.17 2.65 -18.65
N GLU A 39 22.16 3.27 -19.28
CA GLU A 39 23.00 2.62 -20.28
C GLU A 39 24.22 2.06 -19.53
N LEU A 40 24.45 0.76 -19.64
CA LEU A 40 25.51 0.07 -18.93
C LEU A 40 26.38 -0.69 -19.93
N GLY A 41 27.66 -0.88 -19.62
CA GLY A 41 28.48 -1.87 -20.31
C GLY A 41 28.03 -3.31 -19.98
N PRO A 42 28.36 -4.32 -20.82
CA PRO A 42 28.05 -5.73 -20.55
C PRO A 42 28.58 -6.25 -19.21
N GLU A 43 29.79 -5.83 -18.81
CA GLU A 43 30.41 -6.26 -17.55
C GLU A 43 29.82 -5.53 -16.34
N GLU A 44 29.48 -4.25 -16.49
CA GLU A 44 28.84 -3.43 -15.45
C GLU A 44 27.42 -3.93 -15.14
N PHE A 45 26.76 -4.55 -16.11
CA PHE A 45 25.40 -5.05 -15.98
C PHE A 45 25.23 -6.01 -14.81
N ILE A 46 26.14 -6.98 -14.66
CA ILE A 46 26.05 -8.02 -13.62
C ILE A 46 26.15 -7.40 -12.23
N VAL A 47 26.98 -6.36 -12.07
CA VAL A 47 27.18 -5.66 -10.80
C VAL A 47 26.03 -4.68 -10.52
N ALA A 48 25.58 -3.94 -11.53
CA ALA A 48 24.60 -2.88 -11.36
C ALA A 48 23.18 -3.39 -11.10
N VAL A 49 22.77 -4.50 -11.71
CA VAL A 49 21.38 -5.01 -11.62
C VAL A 49 20.94 -5.29 -10.18
N PRO A 50 21.70 -6.00 -9.33
CA PRO A 50 21.33 -6.19 -7.92
C PRO A 50 21.13 -4.87 -7.16
N HIS A 51 22.00 -3.88 -7.38
CA HIS A 51 21.87 -2.56 -6.75
C HIS A 51 20.63 -1.81 -7.23
N LEU A 52 20.34 -1.86 -8.53
CA LEU A 52 19.13 -1.25 -9.10
C LEU A 52 17.86 -1.90 -8.55
N LEU A 53 17.83 -3.23 -8.41
CA LEU A 53 16.70 -3.93 -7.81
C LEU A 53 16.50 -3.56 -6.34
N SER A 54 17.58 -3.43 -5.55
CA SER A 54 17.50 -2.97 -4.17
C SER A 54 16.92 -1.55 -4.09
N SER A 55 17.43 -0.65 -4.92
CA SER A 55 16.96 0.74 -4.97
C SER A 55 15.48 0.85 -5.36
N ILE A 56 15.05 0.07 -6.36
CA ILE A 56 13.63 0.00 -6.75
C ILE A 56 12.77 -0.48 -5.58
N LYS A 57 13.18 -1.55 -4.90
CA LYS A 57 12.46 -2.08 -3.73
C LYS A 57 12.34 -1.04 -2.63
N GLU A 58 13.43 -0.37 -2.28
CA GLU A 58 13.45 0.68 -1.27
C GLU A 58 12.51 1.84 -1.63
N ASN A 59 12.51 2.27 -2.90
CA ASN A 59 11.61 3.31 -3.38
C ASN A 59 10.14 2.89 -3.28
N TYR A 60 9.78 1.65 -3.66
CA TYR A 60 8.41 1.17 -3.52
C TYR A 60 7.97 1.07 -2.06
N VAL A 61 8.83 0.56 -1.18
CA VAL A 61 8.55 0.48 0.27
C VAL A 61 8.29 1.88 0.83
N GLU A 62 9.17 2.84 0.52
CA GLU A 62 9.05 4.21 1.03
C GLU A 62 7.80 4.91 0.49
N ARG A 63 7.49 4.75 -0.80
CA ARG A 63 6.26 5.30 -1.40
C ARG A 63 5.01 4.69 -0.78
N SER A 64 5.00 3.38 -0.58
CA SER A 64 3.88 2.67 0.06
C SER A 64 3.69 3.13 1.51
N ARG A 65 4.79 3.29 2.25
CA ARG A 65 4.78 3.82 3.61
C ARG A 65 4.21 5.23 3.67
N LYS A 66 4.75 6.17 2.88
CA LYS A 66 4.24 7.55 2.82
C LYS A 66 2.78 7.63 2.42
N TYR A 67 2.36 6.81 1.46
CA TYR A 67 0.96 6.71 1.07
C TYR A 67 0.10 6.25 2.25
N THR A 68 0.51 5.20 2.95
CA THR A 68 -0.22 4.67 4.11
C THR A 68 -0.31 5.71 5.23
N GLU A 69 0.80 6.35 5.59
CA GLU A 69 0.85 7.39 6.63
C GLU A 69 -0.05 8.59 6.28
N ALA A 70 -0.05 9.04 5.02
CA ALA A 70 -0.91 10.14 4.57
C ALA A 70 -2.41 9.80 4.53
N HIS A 71 -2.74 8.50 4.49
CA HIS A 71 -4.13 8.02 4.47
C HIS A 71 -4.59 7.47 5.82
N LEU A 72 -3.72 7.43 6.83
CA LEU A 72 -4.10 7.05 8.19
C LEU A 72 -4.65 8.28 8.93
N ALA A 73 -5.82 8.15 9.55
CA ALA A 73 -6.43 9.19 10.35
C ALA A 73 -6.90 8.62 11.70
N GLU A 74 -6.73 9.37 12.78
CA GLU A 74 -7.24 9.01 14.08
C GLU A 74 -8.62 9.64 14.31
N ALA A 75 -9.58 8.82 14.74
CA ALA A 75 -10.91 9.28 15.13
C ALA A 75 -11.05 9.26 16.66
N HIS A 76 -11.74 10.27 17.19
CA HIS A 76 -12.08 10.41 18.59
C HIS A 76 -13.59 10.29 18.84
N HIS A 77 -14.41 10.41 17.80
CA HIS A 77 -15.87 10.26 17.84
C HIS A 77 -16.38 9.33 16.74
N VAL A 78 -17.51 8.65 16.99
CA VAL A 78 -18.11 7.69 16.03
C VAL A 78 -18.45 8.38 14.70
N ASP A 79 -18.95 9.62 14.77
CA ASP A 79 -19.40 10.37 13.59
C ASP A 79 -18.24 10.72 12.63
N GLU A 80 -17.02 10.89 13.17
CA GLU A 80 -15.83 11.18 12.38
C GLU A 80 -15.44 9.99 11.49
N ILE A 81 -15.71 8.75 11.94
CA ILE A 81 -15.34 7.54 11.21
C ILE A 81 -16.03 7.52 9.84
N ALA A 82 -17.32 7.87 9.78
CA ALA A 82 -18.06 7.87 8.53
C ALA A 82 -17.53 8.90 7.52
N GLN A 83 -17.12 10.08 8.00
CA GLN A 83 -16.56 11.12 7.13
C GLN A 83 -15.15 10.74 6.65
N LEU A 84 -14.29 10.28 7.56
CA LEU A 84 -12.92 9.86 7.22
C LEU A 84 -12.90 8.70 6.22
N VAL A 85 -13.83 7.75 6.34
CA VAL A 85 -13.96 6.64 5.37
C VAL A 85 -14.41 7.14 4.00
N LYS A 86 -15.31 8.13 3.94
CA LYS A 86 -15.69 8.77 2.66
C LYS A 86 -14.50 9.45 2.00
N ASP A 87 -13.63 10.05 2.81
CA ASP A 87 -12.39 10.71 2.38
C ASP A 87 -11.25 9.71 2.08
N GLN A 88 -11.59 8.41 1.92
CA GLN A 88 -10.67 7.32 1.60
C GLN A 88 -9.53 7.13 2.61
N LYS A 89 -9.77 7.47 3.89
CA LYS A 89 -8.82 7.23 4.98
C LYS A 89 -8.99 5.85 5.59
N LEU A 90 -7.88 5.32 6.10
CA LEU A 90 -7.85 4.25 7.08
C LEU A 90 -7.98 4.88 8.46
N VAL A 91 -9.00 4.49 9.21
CA VAL A 91 -9.35 5.13 10.48
C VAL A 91 -8.86 4.28 11.64
N ILE A 92 -7.97 4.83 12.46
CA ILE A 92 -7.56 4.23 13.73
C ILE A 92 -8.31 4.87 14.89
N PHE A 93 -8.72 4.06 15.85
CA PHE A 93 -9.55 4.52 16.96
C PHE A 93 -9.40 3.57 18.15
N ASN A 94 -9.70 4.04 19.36
CA ASN A 94 -9.70 3.16 20.53
C ASN A 94 -10.91 2.21 20.47
N HIS A 95 -10.66 0.91 20.68
CA HIS A 95 -11.67 -0.13 20.65
C HIS A 95 -11.55 -1.05 21.87
N CYS A 96 -12.68 -1.51 22.41
CA CYS A 96 -12.76 -2.36 23.61
C CYS A 96 -12.32 -3.81 23.38
N ALA A 97 -11.97 -4.16 22.13
CA ALA A 97 -11.56 -5.49 21.71
C ALA A 97 -12.63 -6.58 21.80
N ALA A 98 -13.91 -6.21 21.93
CA ALA A 98 -15.04 -7.13 21.84
C ALA A 98 -15.58 -7.18 20.39
N ASP A 99 -15.76 -8.38 19.86
CA ASP A 99 -16.24 -8.59 18.48
C ASP A 99 -17.67 -8.04 18.29
N GLU A 100 -18.52 -8.17 19.30
CA GLU A 100 -19.87 -7.60 19.26
C GLU A 100 -19.88 -6.09 19.06
N CYS A 101 -18.88 -5.38 19.62
CA CYS A 101 -18.76 -3.94 19.45
C CYS A 101 -18.35 -3.61 18.01
N ALA A 102 -17.40 -4.34 17.43
CA ALA A 102 -17.01 -4.21 16.03
C ALA A 102 -18.20 -4.47 15.09
N ILE A 103 -18.94 -5.57 15.29
CA ILE A 103 -20.11 -5.92 14.47
C ILE A 103 -21.19 -4.83 14.53
N LYS A 104 -21.44 -4.25 15.71
CA LYS A 104 -22.38 -3.11 15.85
C LYS A 104 -21.91 -1.90 15.07
N MET A 105 -20.61 -1.58 15.13
CA MET A 105 -20.04 -0.47 14.36
C MET A 105 -20.14 -0.70 12.85
N GLU A 106 -19.85 -1.91 12.35
CA GLU A 106 -19.98 -2.25 10.92
C GLU A 106 -21.42 -2.18 10.39
N ARG A 107 -22.40 -2.44 11.25
CA ARG A 107 -23.83 -2.31 10.92
C ARG A 107 -24.29 -0.85 10.90
N ALA A 108 -23.70 0.00 11.75
CA ALA A 108 -24.08 1.40 11.88
C ALA A 108 -23.33 2.33 10.91
N LEU A 109 -22.11 1.97 10.53
CA LEU A 109 -21.20 2.81 9.74
C LEU A 109 -21.00 2.25 8.34
N THR A 110 -20.75 3.13 7.38
CA THR A 110 -20.37 2.72 6.02
C THR A 110 -18.90 2.31 6.00
N GLY A 111 -18.65 1.00 6.04
CA GLY A 111 -17.30 0.44 5.95
C GLY A 111 -17.19 -0.94 6.58
N GLU A 112 -15.97 -1.32 6.95
CA GLU A 112 -15.66 -2.58 7.62
C GLU A 112 -14.56 -2.41 8.67
N PHE A 113 -14.64 -3.24 9.71
CA PHE A 113 -13.61 -3.34 10.73
C PHE A 113 -12.51 -4.28 10.22
N LEU A 114 -11.35 -3.71 9.93
CA LEU A 114 -10.22 -4.44 9.34
C LEU A 114 -9.42 -5.23 10.37
N GLY A 115 -9.58 -4.92 11.66
CA GLY A 115 -8.90 -5.61 12.75
C GLY A 115 -8.26 -4.66 13.76
N HIS A 116 -7.36 -5.21 14.58
CA HIS A 116 -6.59 -4.43 15.56
C HIS A 116 -5.16 -4.23 15.09
N VAL A 117 -4.67 -3.01 15.22
CA VAL A 117 -3.25 -2.66 14.99
C VAL A 117 -2.47 -2.80 16.29
N ARG A 118 -1.24 -3.30 16.21
CA ARG A 118 -0.38 -3.58 17.38
C ARG A 118 0.61 -2.46 17.66
N GLU A 119 0.92 -1.69 16.62
CA GLU A 119 1.92 -0.65 16.60
C GLU A 119 1.52 0.56 17.45
N PHE A 120 0.20 0.74 17.67
CA PHE A 120 -0.35 1.88 18.39
C PHE A 120 -1.04 1.43 19.68
N PRO A 121 -0.59 1.92 20.86
CA PRO A 121 -1.28 1.64 22.11
C PRO A 121 -2.64 2.36 22.14
N ALA A 122 -3.66 1.70 22.69
CA ALA A 122 -4.92 2.35 22.99
C ALA A 122 -4.75 3.30 24.18
N LYS A 123 -5.39 4.47 24.12
CA LYS A 123 -5.37 5.47 25.20
C LYS A 123 -6.75 6.07 25.34
N GLY A 124 -7.48 5.68 26.38
CA GLY A 124 -8.84 6.16 26.66
C GLY A 124 -9.92 5.17 26.22
N ASN A 125 -11.15 5.66 26.09
CA ASN A 125 -12.33 4.81 25.95
C ASN A 125 -12.56 4.36 24.51
N CYS A 126 -13.20 3.19 24.38
CA CYS A 126 -13.74 2.65 23.15
C CYS A 126 -14.77 3.61 22.54
N ILE A 127 -14.57 3.97 21.28
CA ILE A 127 -15.48 4.88 20.58
C ILE A 127 -16.85 4.24 20.29
N GLY A 128 -16.90 2.91 20.11
CA GLY A 128 -18.15 2.21 19.83
C GLY A 128 -19.08 2.00 21.04
N CYS A 129 -18.54 1.80 22.25
CA CYS A 129 -19.35 1.47 23.44
C CYS A 129 -19.05 2.30 24.70
N GLY A 130 -18.04 3.17 24.68
CA GLY A 130 -17.64 4.01 25.82
C GLY A 130 -16.88 3.29 26.95
N GLN A 131 -16.75 1.96 26.89
CA GLN A 131 -15.94 1.18 27.85
C GLN A 131 -14.44 1.41 27.65
N ASP A 132 -13.60 0.86 28.51
CA ASP A 132 -12.15 0.97 28.38
C ASP A 132 -11.62 0.46 27.03
N GLY A 133 -10.78 1.29 26.39
CA GLY A 133 -10.17 1.00 25.10
C GLY A 133 -8.93 0.13 25.27
N LYS A 134 -9.03 -1.15 24.91
CA LYS A 134 -7.96 -2.13 25.08
C LYS A 134 -6.96 -2.14 23.92
N ARG A 135 -7.44 -1.90 22.70
CA ARG A 135 -6.66 -1.99 21.46
C ARG A 135 -7.04 -0.88 20.48
N LYS A 136 -6.12 -0.50 19.60
CA LYS A 136 -6.45 0.36 18.47
C LYS A 136 -7.13 -0.49 17.38
N GLY A 137 -8.38 -0.15 17.09
CA GLY A 137 -9.13 -0.70 15.96
C GLY A 137 -8.76 0.02 14.67
N LEU A 138 -8.86 -0.69 13.55
CA LEU A 138 -8.70 -0.17 12.21
C LEU A 138 -10.03 -0.33 11.46
N PHE A 139 -10.55 0.76 10.92
CA PHE A 139 -11.77 0.77 10.11
C PHE A 139 -11.45 1.33 8.73
N GLY A 140 -12.04 0.74 7.70
CA GLY A 140 -11.80 1.15 6.32
C GLY A 140 -13.06 1.08 5.48
N ARG A 141 -12.93 1.56 4.25
CA ARG A 141 -13.98 1.38 3.26
C ARG A 141 -14.11 -0.10 2.94
N ARG A 142 -15.33 -0.63 3.00
CA ARG A 142 -15.63 -1.99 2.55
C ARG A 142 -15.22 -2.13 1.09
N ALA A 143 -14.33 -3.09 0.81
CA ALA A 143 -14.00 -3.41 -0.57
C ALA A 143 -15.29 -3.78 -1.33
N PRO A 144 -15.56 -3.21 -2.51
CA PRO A 144 -16.66 -3.70 -3.33
C PRO A 144 -16.38 -5.18 -3.64
N THR A 145 -17.33 -6.05 -3.31
CA THR A 145 -17.27 -7.45 -3.72
C THR A 145 -17.23 -7.49 -5.25
N PRO A 146 -16.27 -8.20 -5.87
CA PRO A 146 -16.15 -8.29 -7.32
C PRO A 146 -17.38 -8.91 -7.99
#